data_AF-A0A963WPL8-F1
#
_entry.id   AF-A0A963WPL8-F1
#
_cell.length_a   1.000
_cell.length_b   1.000
_cell.length_c   1.000
_cell.angle_alpha   90.00
_cell.angle_beta   90.00
_cell.angle_gamma   90.00
#
_symmetry.space_group_name_H-M   'P 1'
#
loop_
_entity.id
_entity.type
_entity.pdbx_description
1 polymer ?
#
loop_
_entity_poly.entity_id
_entity_poly.type
_entity_poly.pdbx_seq_one_letter_code
_entity_poly.pdbx_strand_id
1 'polypeptide(L)' 'WGTGSDIELRTVDVHIRRLRKAIEMDGAKDPIRTVRSAGYALEN' A
#
# COMPACT_ATOMS: atom_id res chain seq x y z
N TRP A 1 -7.05 8.91 -10.22
CA TRP A 1 -5.86 9.75 -9.95
C TRP A 1 -5.38 10.28 -11.29
N GLY A 2 -5.23 11.61 -11.40
CA GLY A 2 -4.96 12.29 -12.67
C GLY A 2 -3.62 11.89 -13.26
N THR A 3 -3.59 11.77 -14.57
CA THR A 3 -2.50 11.27 -15.42
C THR A 3 -1.31 12.23 -15.51
N GLY A 4 -0.81 12.71 -14.36
CA GLY A 4 0.21 13.77 -14.34
C GLY A 4 0.92 14.01 -13.02
N SER A 5 0.91 13.06 -12.08
CA SER A 5 1.88 13.09 -10.99
C SER A 5 2.82 11.91 -11.16
N ASP A 6 4.10 12.20 -11.41
CA ASP A 6 5.18 11.28 -11.11
C ASP A 6 5.15 11.01 -9.61
N ILE A 7 4.26 10.13 -9.17
CA ILE A 7 4.22 9.68 -7.79
C ILE A 7 5.46 8.83 -7.61
N GLU A 8 6.49 9.43 -7.03
CA GLU A 8 7.69 8.70 -6.64
C GLU A 8 7.30 7.48 -5.81
N LEU A 9 8.02 6.36 -6.00
CA LEU A 9 7.79 5.13 -5.26
C LEU A 9 7.80 5.36 -3.73
N ARG A 10 8.61 6.31 -3.25
CA ARG A 10 8.65 6.71 -1.84
C ARG A 10 7.35 7.33 -1.33
N THR A 11 6.61 8.01 -2.20
CA THR A 11 5.28 8.55 -1.90
C THR A 11 4.25 7.44 -1.80
N VAL A 12 4.35 6.42 -2.66
CA VAL A 12 3.51 5.21 -2.58
C VAL A 12 3.69 4.52 -1.22
N ASP A 13 4.93 4.35 -0.76
CA ASP A 13 5.23 3.72 0.53
C ASP A 13 4.56 4.45 1.71
N VAL A 14 4.54 5.79 1.69
CA VAL A 14 3.87 6.60 2.72
C VAL A 14 2.37 6.34 2.71
N HIS A 15 1.75 6.31 1.53
CA HIS A 15 0.33 6.04 1.41
C HIS A 15 -0.03 4.61 1.81
N ILE A 16 0.80 3.62 1.48
CA ILE A 16 0.60 2.23 1.92
C ILE A 16 0.71 2.10 3.44
N ARG A 17 1.70 2.75 4.07
CA ARG A 17 1.81 2.75 5.54
C ARG A 17 0.59 3.38 6.20
N ARG A 18 0.09 4.49 5.67
CA ARG A 18 -1.12 5.16 6.17
C ARG A 18 -2.35 4.27 5.99
N LEU A 19 -2.47 3.63 4.83
CA LEU A 19 -3.58 2.73 4.54
C LEU A 19 -3.59 1.53 5.49
N ARG A 20 -2.45 0.85 5.67
CA ARG A 20 -2.31 -0.27 6.63
C ARG A 20 -2.82 0.11 8.02
N LYS A 21 -2.36 1.26 8.54
CA LYS A 21 -2.80 1.75 9.86
C LYS A 21 -4.30 2.07 9.92
N ALA A 22 -4.88 2.53 8.82
CA ALA A 22 -6.29 2.88 8.76
C ALA A 22 -7.22 1.66 8.65
N ILE A 23 -6.72 0.52 8.16
CA ILE A 23 -7.50 -0.71 7.94
C ILE A 23 -7.09 -1.86 8.87
N GLU A 24 -6.13 -1.62 9.77
CA GLU A 24 -5.69 -2.59 10.76
C GLU A 24 -6.87 -2.96 11.67
N MET A 25 -7.14 -4.26 11.78
CA MET A 25 -8.17 -4.83 12.63
C MET A 25 -7.53 -5.93 13.49
N ASP A 26 -7.79 -5.90 14.79
CA ASP A 26 -7.23 -6.88 15.73
C ASP A 26 -7.59 -8.31 15.30
N GLY A 27 -6.56 -9.16 15.16
CA GLY A 27 -6.70 -10.56 14.77
C GLY A 27 -6.93 -10.80 13.27
N ALA A 28 -7.02 -9.75 12.45
CA ALA A 28 -7.11 -9.88 10.99
C ALA A 28 -5.70 -9.90 10.35
N LYS A 29 -5.57 -10.64 9.24
CA LYS A 29 -4.34 -10.65 8.43
C LYS A 29 -4.23 -9.32 7.66
N ASP A 30 -3.02 -8.79 7.51
CA ASP A 30 -2.76 -7.64 6.62
C ASP A 30 -3.16 -8.00 5.17
N PRO A 31 -4.15 -7.30 4.57
CA PRO A 31 -4.59 -7.59 3.21
C PRO A 31 -3.62 -7.07 2.14
N ILE A 32 -2.56 -6.33 2.52
CA ILE A 32 -1.60 -5.74 1.57
C ILE A 32 -0.29 -6.53 1.58
N ARG A 33 -0.03 -7.26 0.51
CA ARG A 33 1.23 -7.98 0.27
C ARG A 33 2.28 -7.09 -0.37
N THR A 34 3.50 -7.10 0.15
CA THR A 34 4.67 -6.51 -0.51
C THR A 34 5.23 -7.48 -1.54
N VAL A 35 5.28 -7.06 -2.82
CA VAL A 35 5.88 -7.82 -3.91
C VAL A 35 7.22 -7.20 -4.27
N ARG A 36 8.31 -7.91 -3.95
CA ARG A 36 9.68 -7.41 -4.15
C ARG A 36 9.89 -6.97 -5.61
N SER A 37 10.40 -5.76 -5.78
CA SER A 37 10.68 -5.12 -7.08
C SER A 37 9.48 -4.88 -7.99
N ALA A 38 8.24 -5.11 -7.52
CA ALA A 38 7.01 -4.87 -8.28
C ALA A 38 6.04 -3.91 -7.57
N GLY A 39 6.07 -3.84 -6.23
CA GLY A 39 5.25 -2.92 -5.45
C GLY A 39 4.36 -3.65 -4.46
N TYR A 40 3.06 -3.37 -4.48
CA TYR A 40 2.08 -3.86 -3.51
C TYR A 40 0.87 -4.49 -4.22
N ALA A 41 0.31 -5.52 -3.61
CA ALA A 41 -0.89 -6.20 -4.10
C ALA A 41 -1.88 -6.42 -2.96
N LEU A 42 -3.17 -6.44 -3.28
CA LEU A 42 -4.20 -6.89 -2.35
C LEU A 42 -4.29 -8.42 -2.41
N GLU A 43 -4.36 -9.04 -1.24
CA GLU A 43 -4.54 -10.47 -1.06
C GLU A 43 -5.82 -10.67 -0.24
N ASN A 44 -6.76 -11.45 -0.78
CA ASN A 44 -7.98 -11.88 -0.10
C ASN A 44 -7.74 -13.20 0.65
#